data_AF-A0A7J7Q1U5-F1
#
_entry.id   AF-A0A7J7Q1U5-F1
#
_cell.length_a   1.000
_cell.length_b   1.000
_cell.length_c   1.000
_cell.angle_alpha   90.00
_cell.angle_beta   90.00
_cell.angle_gamma   90.00
#
_symmetry.space_group_name_H-M   'P 1'
#
loop_
_entity.id
_entity.type
_entity.pdbx_description
1 polymer ?
#
loop_
_entity_poly.entity_id
_entity_poly.type
_entity_poly.pdbx_seq_one_letter_code
_entity_poly.pdbx_strand_id
1 'polypeptide(L)'
;MTALAAAEGCHSTAALADRHFSMLAAALESIEGRSEALTSRLAAAEAEAAMYKARMEAAEHGLARLTAQLESGNTEQQAQKREVCRLSALLEASQLQAALSSEQLLADVGEERARCERLRAVRDDALLQRDDALLELANAYADIDAMQATLADSALYVRQLRQRVTELELRQQQQQHQAAKQQHGGQADWREHRDQGVFSIASIQASVQAAVAAAAQEPEAERKRRIRQLQLRWHPDKNPVLKEFATEVTKVINEAVAALEGQQ
;
A
#
# COMPACT_ATOMS: atom_id res chain seq x y z
N MET A 1 -92.22 -102.45 -107.44
CA MET A 1 -90.77 -102.16 -107.45
C MET A 1 -90.58 -100.73 -107.06
N THR A 2 -90.59 -100.51 -105.75
CA THR A 2 -90.93 -99.26 -105.05
C THR A 2 -90.15 -99.28 -103.74
N ALA A 3 -88.82 -99.08 -103.80
CA ALA A 3 -87.95 -99.19 -102.61
C ALA A 3 -86.56 -98.51 -102.71
N LEU A 4 -86.30 -97.60 -103.67
CA LEU A 4 -84.94 -97.07 -103.89
C LEU A 4 -84.80 -95.54 -103.92
N ALA A 5 -85.86 -94.78 -103.68
CA ALA A 5 -85.84 -93.30 -103.75
C ALA A 5 -85.95 -92.57 -102.39
N ALA A 6 -85.92 -93.30 -101.27
CA ALA A 6 -86.02 -92.72 -99.92
C ALA A 6 -84.68 -92.58 -99.18
N ALA A 7 -83.56 -93.02 -99.78
CA ALA A 7 -82.23 -92.98 -99.15
C ALA A 7 -81.44 -91.69 -99.44
N GLU A 8 -81.68 -91.00 -100.57
CA GLU A 8 -80.89 -89.83 -100.98
C GLU A 8 -81.30 -88.53 -100.27
N GLY A 9 -82.53 -88.44 -99.75
CA GLY A 9 -82.98 -87.30 -98.94
C GLY A 9 -82.45 -87.30 -97.50
N CYS A 10 -82.01 -88.45 -96.98
CA CYS A 10 -81.48 -88.60 -95.62
C CYS A 10 -79.98 -88.27 -95.53
N HIS A 11 -79.26 -88.31 -96.65
CA HIS A 11 -77.83 -87.95 -96.71
C HIS A 11 -77.61 -86.43 -96.81
N SER A 12 -78.56 -85.67 -97.36
CA SER A 12 -78.49 -84.20 -97.41
C SER A 12 -78.73 -83.55 -96.04
N THR A 13 -79.66 -84.08 -95.24
CA THR A 13 -79.94 -83.58 -93.88
C THR A 13 -78.84 -83.98 -92.89
N ALA A 14 -78.25 -85.17 -93.03
CA ALA A 14 -77.09 -85.60 -92.25
C ALA A 14 -75.83 -84.76 -92.55
N ALA A 15 -75.54 -84.49 -93.83
CA ALA A 15 -74.40 -83.64 -94.21
C ALA A 15 -74.57 -82.16 -93.77
N LEU A 16 -75.80 -81.65 -93.78
CA LEU A 16 -76.11 -80.34 -93.19
C LEU A 16 -75.94 -80.34 -91.67
N ALA A 17 -76.39 -81.39 -90.98
CA ALA A 17 -76.19 -81.54 -89.55
C ALA A 17 -74.68 -81.60 -89.19
N ASP A 18 -73.88 -82.39 -89.90
CA ASP A 18 -72.42 -82.46 -89.70
C ASP A 18 -71.73 -81.11 -89.96
N ARG A 19 -72.17 -80.37 -90.98
CA ARG A 19 -71.67 -79.00 -91.23
C ARG A 19 -72.06 -78.04 -90.12
N HIS A 20 -73.28 -78.13 -89.59
CA HIS A 20 -73.72 -77.34 -88.44
C HIS A 20 -72.94 -77.72 -87.17
N PHE A 21 -72.73 -79.01 -86.90
CA PHE A 21 -71.91 -79.48 -85.78
C PHE A 21 -70.45 -79.03 -85.90
N SER A 22 -69.86 -79.08 -87.10
CA SER A 22 -68.51 -78.57 -87.35
C SER A 22 -68.41 -77.06 -87.13
N MET A 23 -69.39 -76.28 -87.60
CA MET A 23 -69.42 -74.83 -87.33
C MET A 23 -69.61 -74.51 -85.84
N LEU A 24 -70.44 -75.29 -85.13
CA LEU A 24 -70.63 -75.14 -83.68
C LEU A 24 -69.36 -75.54 -82.91
N ALA A 25 -68.68 -76.62 -83.30
CA ALA A 25 -67.41 -77.03 -82.71
C ALA A 25 -66.32 -75.96 -82.91
N ALA A 26 -66.17 -75.44 -84.13
CA ALA A 26 -65.24 -74.35 -84.42
C ALA A 26 -65.60 -73.05 -83.67
N ALA A 27 -66.89 -72.77 -83.50
CA ALA A 27 -67.35 -71.62 -82.71
C ALA A 27 -67.07 -71.82 -81.21
N LEU A 28 -67.24 -73.03 -80.67
CA LEU A 28 -66.90 -73.38 -79.29
C LEU A 28 -65.40 -73.29 -79.06
N GLU A 29 -64.55 -73.87 -79.93
CA GLU A 29 -63.09 -73.73 -79.85
C GLU A 29 -62.66 -72.25 -79.93
N SER A 30 -63.31 -71.45 -80.77
CA SER A 30 -63.06 -70.00 -80.85
C SER A 30 -63.50 -69.24 -79.59
N ILE A 31 -64.58 -69.68 -78.94
CA ILE A 31 -65.05 -69.10 -77.67
C ILE A 31 -64.10 -69.51 -76.55
N GLU A 32 -63.70 -70.77 -76.49
CA GLU A 32 -62.74 -71.31 -75.52
C GLU A 32 -61.40 -70.58 -75.63
N GLY A 33 -60.82 -70.49 -76.83
CA GLY A 33 -59.57 -69.75 -77.03
C GLY A 33 -59.68 -68.24 -76.69
N ARG A 34 -60.83 -67.61 -76.96
CA ARG A 34 -61.08 -66.23 -76.51
C ARG A 34 -61.22 -66.14 -75.00
N SER A 35 -61.87 -67.12 -74.35
CA SER A 35 -62.01 -67.17 -72.90
C SER A 35 -60.64 -67.35 -72.23
N GLU A 36 -59.77 -68.21 -72.75
CA GLU A 36 -58.40 -68.40 -72.28
C GLU A 36 -57.53 -67.14 -72.50
N ALA A 37 -57.68 -66.47 -73.65
CA ALA A 37 -57.00 -65.21 -73.89
C ALA A 37 -57.47 -64.11 -72.92
N LEU A 38 -58.77 -64.07 -72.58
CA LEU A 38 -59.31 -63.12 -71.61
C LEU A 38 -58.87 -63.45 -70.18
N THR A 39 -58.82 -64.72 -69.77
CA THR A 39 -58.32 -65.11 -68.43
C THR A 39 -56.83 -64.82 -68.30
N SER A 40 -56.04 -65.08 -69.33
CA SER A 40 -54.61 -64.71 -69.37
C SER A 40 -54.41 -63.19 -69.27
N ARG A 41 -55.21 -62.40 -70.00
CA ARG A 41 -55.16 -60.93 -69.92
C ARG A 41 -55.62 -60.41 -68.55
N LEU A 42 -56.62 -61.03 -67.93
CA LEU A 42 -57.08 -60.68 -66.59
C LEU A 42 -55.97 -60.96 -65.57
N ALA A 43 -55.35 -62.15 -65.62
CA ALA A 43 -54.25 -62.51 -64.73
C ALA A 43 -53.03 -61.58 -64.90
N ALA A 44 -52.70 -61.19 -66.14
CA ALA A 44 -51.65 -60.22 -66.40
C ALA A 44 -51.99 -58.83 -65.81
N ALA A 45 -53.23 -58.36 -65.99
CA ALA A 45 -53.69 -57.10 -65.41
C ALA A 45 -53.72 -57.12 -63.88
N GLU A 46 -54.10 -58.24 -63.26
CA GLU A 46 -54.05 -58.44 -61.80
C GLU A 46 -52.61 -58.44 -61.28
N ALA A 47 -51.67 -59.06 -61.99
CA ALA A 47 -50.25 -59.03 -61.65
C ALA A 47 -49.67 -57.61 -61.76
N GLU A 48 -50.01 -56.87 -62.82
CA GLU A 48 -49.63 -55.46 -62.97
C GLU A 48 -50.22 -54.61 -61.84
N ALA A 49 -51.51 -54.78 -61.51
CA ALA A 49 -52.15 -54.07 -60.41
C ALA A 49 -51.48 -54.37 -59.06
N ALA A 50 -51.10 -55.63 -58.81
CA ALA A 50 -50.36 -56.01 -57.62
C ALA A 50 -48.97 -55.35 -57.56
N MET A 51 -48.24 -55.29 -58.68
CA MET A 51 -46.96 -54.58 -58.75
C MET A 51 -47.12 -53.08 -58.50
N TYR A 52 -48.13 -52.43 -59.09
CA TYR A 52 -48.39 -51.02 -58.86
C TYR A 52 -48.76 -50.75 -57.41
N LYS A 53 -49.59 -51.62 -56.80
CA LYS A 53 -49.93 -51.52 -55.38
C LYS A 53 -48.69 -51.63 -54.49
N ALA A 54 -47.83 -52.63 -54.71
CA ALA A 54 -46.60 -52.79 -53.95
C ALA A 54 -45.65 -51.58 -54.12
N ARG A 55 -45.59 -51.01 -55.33
CA ARG A 55 -44.80 -49.80 -55.59
C ARG A 55 -45.36 -48.57 -54.86
N MET A 56 -46.69 -48.44 -54.79
CA MET A 56 -47.34 -47.37 -54.02
C MET A 56 -47.07 -47.52 -52.53
N GLU A 57 -47.22 -48.71 -51.96
CA GLU A 57 -46.92 -48.98 -50.54
C GLU A 57 -45.43 -48.70 -50.22
N ALA A 58 -44.52 -49.10 -51.10
CA ALA A 58 -43.10 -48.79 -50.95
C ALA A 58 -42.82 -47.28 -51.02
N ALA A 59 -43.52 -46.53 -51.87
CA ALA A 59 -43.43 -45.09 -51.95
C ALA A 59 -44.00 -44.40 -50.70
N GLU A 60 -45.13 -44.88 -50.17
CA GLU A 60 -45.73 -44.40 -48.92
C GLU A 60 -44.80 -44.62 -47.73
N HIS A 61 -44.18 -45.80 -47.62
CA HIS A 61 -43.16 -46.07 -46.61
C HIS A 61 -41.93 -45.18 -46.77
N GLY A 62 -41.52 -44.89 -48.01
CA GLY A 62 -40.45 -43.94 -48.31
C GLY A 62 -40.78 -42.53 -47.82
N LEU A 63 -41.99 -42.04 -48.10
CA LEU A 63 -42.48 -40.73 -47.63
C LEU A 63 -42.54 -40.68 -46.10
N ALA A 64 -43.12 -41.69 -45.45
CA ALA A 64 -43.21 -41.77 -44.00
C ALA A 64 -41.83 -41.75 -43.31
N ARG A 65 -40.81 -42.36 -43.93
CA ARG A 65 -39.44 -42.30 -43.44
C ARG A 65 -38.84 -40.91 -43.57
N LEU A 66 -39.04 -40.27 -44.72
CA LEU A 66 -38.54 -38.91 -44.97
C LEU A 66 -39.22 -37.88 -44.05
N THR A 67 -40.53 -38.01 -43.79
CA THR A 67 -41.23 -37.14 -42.84
C THR A 67 -40.70 -37.34 -41.42
N ALA A 68 -40.49 -38.58 -40.98
CA ALA A 68 -39.90 -38.86 -39.66
C ALA A 68 -38.47 -38.29 -39.53
N GLN A 69 -37.66 -38.37 -40.60
CA GLN A 69 -36.33 -37.77 -40.64
C GLN A 69 -36.37 -36.24 -40.60
N LEU A 70 -37.34 -35.62 -41.26
CA LEU A 70 -37.54 -34.17 -41.23
C LEU A 70 -37.99 -33.70 -39.84
N GLU A 71 -38.88 -34.45 -39.18
CA GLU A 71 -39.31 -34.19 -37.81
C GLU A 71 -38.15 -34.33 -36.81
N SER A 72 -37.33 -35.38 -36.93
CA SER A 72 -36.14 -35.53 -36.07
C SER A 72 -35.16 -34.39 -36.30
N GLY A 73 -34.89 -34.00 -37.55
CA GLY A 73 -34.03 -32.86 -37.88
C GLY A 73 -34.55 -31.54 -37.32
N ASN A 74 -35.86 -31.30 -37.37
CA ASN A 74 -36.49 -30.11 -36.81
C ASN A 74 -36.38 -30.05 -35.28
N THR A 75 -36.53 -31.19 -34.58
CA THR A 75 -36.40 -31.23 -33.12
C THR A 75 -34.95 -31.00 -32.68
N GLU A 76 -33.96 -31.56 -33.38
CA GLU A 76 -32.54 -31.28 -33.16
C GLU A 76 -32.20 -29.81 -33.40
N GLN A 77 -32.70 -29.22 -34.50
CA GLN A 77 -32.48 -27.81 -34.81
C GLN A 77 -33.08 -26.89 -33.73
N GLN A 78 -34.27 -27.23 -33.21
CA GLN A 78 -34.88 -26.48 -32.11
C GLN A 78 -34.08 -26.61 -30.81
N ALA A 79 -33.55 -27.79 -30.49
CA ALA A 79 -32.67 -27.98 -29.35
C ALA A 79 -31.39 -27.15 -29.46
N GLN A 80 -30.75 -27.14 -30.64
CA GLN A 80 -29.58 -26.31 -30.91
C GLN A 80 -29.89 -24.81 -30.78
N LYS A 81 -31.04 -24.34 -31.30
CA LYS A 81 -31.47 -22.94 -31.14
C LYS A 81 -31.62 -22.57 -29.66
N ARG A 82 -32.18 -23.45 -28.83
CA ARG A 82 -32.31 -23.23 -27.38
C ARG A 82 -30.94 -23.16 -26.71
N GLU A 83 -30.01 -24.03 -27.07
CA GLU A 83 -28.63 -23.98 -26.54
C GLU A 83 -27.91 -22.71 -26.95
N VAL A 84 -28.04 -22.27 -28.21
CA VAL A 84 -27.46 -20.99 -28.66
C VAL A 84 -28.03 -19.81 -27.88
N CYS A 85 -29.36 -19.75 -27.68
CA CYS A 85 -29.98 -18.72 -26.85
C CYS A 85 -29.47 -18.76 -25.40
N ARG A 86 -29.34 -19.95 -24.81
CA ARG A 86 -28.83 -20.13 -23.45
C ARG A 86 -27.39 -19.65 -23.31
N LEU A 87 -26.52 -20.03 -24.25
CA LEU A 87 -25.11 -19.62 -24.26
C LEU A 87 -24.97 -18.11 -24.51
N SER A 88 -25.80 -17.52 -25.37
CA SER A 88 -25.84 -16.06 -25.58
C SER A 88 -26.19 -15.32 -24.29
N ALA A 89 -27.23 -15.76 -23.58
CA ALA A 89 -27.62 -15.16 -22.30
C ALA A 89 -26.51 -15.29 -21.22
N LEU A 90 -25.83 -16.44 -21.18
CA LEU A 90 -24.69 -16.64 -20.28
C LEU A 90 -23.49 -15.73 -20.63
N LEU A 91 -23.21 -15.55 -21.91
CA LEU A 91 -22.16 -14.66 -22.38
C LEU A 91 -22.46 -13.20 -21.99
N GLU A 92 -23.68 -12.74 -22.25
CA GLU A 92 -24.14 -11.39 -21.86
C GLU A 92 -24.04 -11.19 -20.34
N ALA A 93 -24.48 -12.16 -19.54
CA ALA A 93 -24.37 -12.10 -18.09
C ALA A 93 -22.90 -12.01 -17.64
N SER A 94 -22.00 -12.78 -18.25
CA SER A 94 -20.56 -12.73 -17.93
C SER A 94 -19.92 -11.39 -18.31
N GLN A 95 -20.35 -10.79 -19.43
CA GLN A 95 -19.86 -9.49 -19.89
C GLN A 95 -20.32 -8.38 -18.95
N LEU A 96 -21.58 -8.41 -18.49
CA LEU A 96 -22.09 -7.46 -17.50
C LEU A 96 -21.37 -7.61 -16.16
N GLN A 97 -21.09 -8.83 -15.72
CA GLN A 97 -20.32 -9.08 -14.49
C GLN A 97 -18.89 -8.54 -14.60
N ALA A 98 -18.24 -8.72 -15.75
CA ALA A 98 -16.91 -8.16 -16.02
C ALA A 98 -16.92 -6.63 -16.11
N ALA A 99 -17.97 -6.03 -16.68
CA ALA A 99 -18.14 -4.59 -16.71
C ALA A 99 -18.32 -4.00 -15.29
N LEU A 100 -19.15 -4.64 -14.46
CA LEU A 100 -19.38 -4.24 -13.08
C LEU A 100 -18.10 -4.33 -12.24
N SER A 101 -17.34 -5.43 -12.35
CA SER A 101 -16.08 -5.57 -11.61
C SER A 101 -15.02 -4.58 -12.09
N SER A 102 -14.99 -4.27 -13.40
CA SER A 102 -14.11 -3.22 -13.94
C SER A 102 -14.47 -1.84 -13.41
N GLU A 103 -15.76 -1.51 -13.30
CA GLU A 103 -16.22 -0.23 -12.75
C GLU A 103 -15.87 -0.10 -11.26
N GLN A 104 -16.03 -1.17 -10.49
CA GLN A 104 -15.62 -1.22 -9.08
C GLN A 104 -14.12 -0.95 -8.91
N LEU A 105 -13.26 -1.61 -9.71
CA LEU A 105 -11.82 -1.36 -9.67
C LEU A 105 -11.45 0.07 -10.04
N LEU A 106 -12.16 0.69 -11.00
CA LEU A 106 -11.96 2.10 -11.35
C LEU A 106 -12.38 3.03 -10.21
N ALA A 107 -13.46 2.73 -9.50
CA ALA A 107 -13.89 3.47 -8.32
C ALA A 107 -12.84 3.38 -7.21
N ASP A 108 -12.36 2.17 -6.88
CA ASP A 108 -11.32 1.94 -5.87
C ASP A 108 -10.02 2.70 -6.20
N VAL A 109 -9.60 2.68 -7.46
CA VAL A 109 -8.44 3.46 -7.93
C VAL A 109 -8.70 4.97 -7.79
N GLY A 110 -9.92 5.43 -8.03
CA GLY A 110 -10.33 6.82 -7.81
C GLY A 110 -10.23 7.23 -6.33
N GLU A 111 -10.70 6.38 -5.43
CA GLU A 111 -10.63 6.62 -3.98
C GLU A 111 -9.19 6.68 -3.47
N GLU A 112 -8.34 5.74 -3.90
CA GLU A 112 -6.92 5.72 -3.53
C GLU A 112 -6.15 6.92 -4.10
N ARG A 113 -6.50 7.39 -5.31
CA ARG A 113 -5.96 8.65 -5.86
C ARG A 113 -6.35 9.85 -4.99
N ALA A 114 -7.63 9.98 -4.63
CA ALA A 114 -8.10 11.05 -3.76
C ALA A 114 -7.44 10.98 -2.37
N ARG A 115 -7.21 9.77 -1.84
CA ARG A 115 -6.46 9.56 -0.59
C ARG A 115 -5.01 10.03 -0.71
N CYS A 116 -4.32 9.68 -1.79
CA CYS A 116 -2.95 10.14 -2.05
C CYS A 116 -2.87 11.67 -2.17
N GLU A 117 -3.84 12.30 -2.83
CA GLU A 117 -3.91 13.76 -2.96
C GLU A 117 -4.11 14.43 -1.59
N ARG A 118 -5.01 13.91 -0.75
CA ARG A 118 -5.17 14.40 0.63
C ARG A 118 -3.87 14.31 1.43
N LEU A 119 -3.14 13.19 1.35
CA LEU A 119 -1.86 13.03 2.04
C LEU A 119 -0.79 13.99 1.51
N ARG A 120 -0.78 14.27 0.20
CA ARG A 120 0.12 15.28 -0.39
C ARG A 120 -0.19 16.68 0.13
N ALA A 121 -1.47 17.06 0.19
CA ALA A 121 -1.88 18.35 0.75
C ALA A 121 -1.43 18.50 2.21
N VAL A 122 -1.67 17.49 3.05
CA VAL A 122 -1.21 17.50 4.46
C VAL A 122 0.31 17.63 4.57
N ARG A 123 1.06 16.94 3.72
CA ARG A 123 2.53 17.07 3.69
C ARG A 123 2.94 18.49 3.32
N ASP A 124 2.31 19.08 2.31
CA ASP A 124 2.67 20.42 1.82
C ASP A 124 2.33 21.49 2.87
N ASP A 125 1.21 21.36 3.57
CA ASP A 125 0.85 22.20 4.72
C ASP A 125 1.88 22.08 5.86
N ALA A 126 2.34 20.86 6.16
CA ALA A 126 3.36 20.65 7.19
C ALA A 126 4.73 21.25 6.81
N LEU A 127 5.07 21.27 5.52
CA LEU A 127 6.27 21.94 5.03
C LEU A 127 6.16 23.46 5.17
N LEU A 128 5.00 24.04 4.84
CA LEU A 128 4.75 25.47 5.05
C LEU A 128 4.88 25.86 6.52
N GLN A 129 4.26 25.09 7.44
CA GLN A 129 4.37 25.34 8.89
C GLN A 129 5.81 25.26 9.39
N ARG A 130 6.60 24.32 8.87
CA ARG A 130 8.03 24.22 9.20
C ARG A 130 8.78 25.46 8.74
N ASP A 131 8.54 25.90 7.50
CA ASP A 131 9.23 27.04 6.92
C ASP A 131 8.86 28.35 7.65
N ASP A 132 7.59 28.51 8.05
CA ASP A 132 7.14 29.61 8.91
C ASP A 132 7.86 29.61 10.27
N ALA A 133 7.96 28.46 10.94
CA ALA A 133 8.67 28.33 12.21
C ALA A 133 10.17 28.65 12.08
N LEU A 134 10.80 28.30 10.95
CA LEU A 134 12.19 28.66 10.67
C LEU A 134 12.36 30.17 10.47
N LEU A 135 11.38 30.83 9.82
CA LEU A 135 11.38 32.29 9.68
C LEU A 135 11.19 32.99 11.03
N GLU A 136 10.29 32.52 11.87
CA GLU A 136 10.10 33.04 13.24
C GLU A 136 11.39 32.91 14.07
N LEU A 137 12.05 31.75 14.00
CA LEU A 137 13.33 31.52 14.66
C LEU A 137 14.41 32.47 14.15
N ALA A 138 14.50 32.69 12.82
CA ALA A 138 15.46 33.62 12.24
C ALA A 138 15.22 35.06 12.70
N ASN A 139 13.96 35.49 12.78
CA ASN A 139 13.59 36.81 13.29
C ASN A 139 13.97 36.96 14.77
N ALA A 140 13.71 35.94 15.60
CA ALA A 140 14.09 35.96 17.01
C ALA A 140 15.61 36.09 17.21
N TYR A 141 16.42 35.44 16.37
CA TYR A 141 17.88 35.63 16.39
C TYR A 141 18.29 37.04 15.99
N ALA A 142 17.66 37.62 14.95
CA ALA A 142 17.92 38.99 14.55
C ALA A 142 17.58 39.99 15.66
N ASP A 143 16.49 39.77 16.40
CA ASP A 143 16.12 40.60 17.56
C ASP A 143 17.14 40.48 18.71
N ILE A 144 17.61 39.26 19.00
CA ILE A 144 18.67 39.02 20.00
C ILE A 144 19.95 39.76 19.60
N ASP A 145 20.36 39.67 18.34
CA ASP A 145 21.55 40.35 17.83
C ASP A 145 21.41 41.87 17.93
N ALA A 146 20.23 42.41 17.60
CA ALA A 146 19.93 43.83 17.77
C ALA A 146 20.00 44.24 19.25
N MET A 147 19.43 43.45 20.16
CA MET A 147 19.53 43.70 21.61
C MET A 147 20.98 43.66 22.09
N GLN A 148 21.78 42.69 21.66
CA GLN A 148 23.20 42.60 22.01
C GLN A 148 23.99 43.80 21.51
N ALA A 149 23.70 44.28 20.30
CA ALA A 149 24.30 45.51 19.77
C ALA A 149 23.97 46.73 20.65
N THR A 150 22.70 46.91 21.03
CA THR A 150 22.30 48.02 21.92
C THR A 150 22.95 47.93 23.31
N LEU A 151 23.09 46.72 23.87
CA LEU A 151 23.79 46.50 25.13
C LEU A 151 25.29 46.85 25.00
N ALA A 152 25.93 46.48 23.89
CA ALA A 152 27.32 46.82 23.64
C ALA A 152 27.53 48.35 23.57
N ASP A 153 26.66 49.06 22.86
CA ASP A 153 26.71 50.53 22.76
C ASP A 153 26.49 51.20 24.13
N SER A 154 25.53 50.69 24.91
CA SER A 154 25.30 51.20 26.26
C SER A 154 26.50 50.97 27.19
N ALA A 155 27.19 49.84 27.06
CA ALA A 155 28.40 49.53 27.84
C ALA A 155 29.55 50.47 27.47
N LEU A 156 29.72 50.78 26.18
CA LEU A 156 30.69 51.77 25.71
C LEU A 156 30.39 53.17 26.28
N TYR A 157 29.12 53.58 26.26
CA TYR A 157 28.69 54.85 26.82
C TYR A 157 28.96 54.95 28.33
N VAL A 158 28.63 53.91 29.10
CA VAL A 158 28.93 53.86 30.54
C VAL A 158 30.43 53.95 30.80
N ARG A 159 31.27 53.30 29.98
CA ARG A 159 32.73 53.40 30.08
C ARG A 159 33.22 54.83 29.85
N GLN A 160 32.68 55.52 28.84
CA GLN A 160 33.01 56.93 28.56
C GLN A 160 32.61 57.84 29.73
N LEU A 161 31.41 57.65 30.29
CA LEU A 161 30.96 58.39 31.46
C LEU A 161 31.89 58.17 32.66
N ARG A 162 32.28 56.92 32.94
CA ARG A 162 33.24 56.60 34.02
C ARG A 162 34.58 57.30 33.79
N GLN A 163 35.13 57.25 32.58
CA GLN A 163 36.36 57.98 32.25
C GLN A 163 36.21 59.48 32.53
N ARG A 164 35.10 60.08 32.10
CA ARG A 164 34.85 61.50 32.33
C ARG A 164 34.71 61.87 33.80
N VAL A 165 34.04 61.02 34.60
CA VAL A 165 33.96 61.20 36.05
C VAL A 165 35.35 61.17 36.67
N THR A 166 36.18 60.19 36.32
CA THR A 166 37.56 60.09 36.84
C THR A 166 38.44 61.28 36.42
N GLU A 167 38.30 61.79 35.20
CA GLU A 167 38.99 63.00 34.75
C GLU A 167 38.60 64.24 35.57
N LEU A 168 37.30 64.37 35.86
CA LEU A 168 36.77 65.49 36.64
C LEU A 168 37.20 65.40 38.11
N GLU A 169 37.16 64.22 38.71
CA GLU A 169 37.67 63.96 40.06
C GLU A 169 39.16 64.31 40.17
N LEU A 170 39.97 63.89 39.20
CA LEU A 170 41.40 64.22 39.16
C LEU A 170 41.64 65.73 39.06
N ARG A 171 40.89 66.43 38.20
CA ARG A 171 40.96 67.90 38.09
C ARG A 171 40.57 68.58 39.40
N GLN A 172 39.53 68.10 40.08
CA GLN A 172 39.09 68.63 41.37
C GLN A 172 40.17 68.42 42.44
N GLN A 173 40.76 67.22 42.52
CA GLN A 173 41.86 66.93 43.44
C GLN A 173 43.07 67.83 43.17
N GLN A 174 43.43 68.06 41.90
CA GLN A 174 44.51 68.97 41.54
C GLN A 174 44.22 70.41 41.97
N GLN A 175 43.00 70.89 41.78
CA GLN A 175 42.58 72.21 42.25
C GLN A 175 42.63 72.32 43.78
N GLN A 176 42.18 71.29 44.50
CA GLN A 176 42.27 71.22 45.96
C GLN A 176 43.73 71.19 46.43
N HIS A 177 44.61 70.44 45.77
CA HIS A 177 46.04 70.41 46.10
C HIS A 177 46.73 71.74 45.79
N GLN A 178 46.35 72.43 44.71
CA GLN A 178 46.86 73.78 44.42
C GLN A 178 46.38 74.78 45.49
N ALA A 179 45.12 74.70 45.93
CA ALA A 179 44.61 75.50 47.04
C ALA A 179 45.31 75.16 48.37
N ALA A 180 45.54 73.88 48.66
CA ALA A 180 46.23 73.43 49.86
C ALA A 180 47.73 73.80 49.85
N LYS A 181 48.41 73.73 48.70
CA LYS A 181 49.81 74.19 48.55
C LYS A 181 49.94 75.71 48.70
N GLN A 182 48.92 76.47 48.33
CA GLN A 182 48.86 77.91 48.65
C GLN A 182 48.63 78.16 50.15
N GLN A 183 48.09 77.19 50.90
CA GLN A 183 47.85 77.30 52.35
C GLN A 183 48.91 76.63 53.24
N HIS A 184 49.67 75.64 52.74
CA HIS A 184 50.68 74.87 53.48
C HIS A 184 51.97 74.73 52.65
N GLY A 185 52.75 75.80 52.63
CA GLY A 185 54.16 75.74 52.26
C GLY A 185 55.00 75.32 53.45
N GLY A 186 55.27 74.02 53.60
CA GLY A 186 56.34 73.55 54.47
C GLY A 186 56.11 72.18 55.12
N GLN A 187 57.04 71.27 54.83
CA GLN A 187 57.57 70.24 55.72
C GLN A 187 57.04 68.79 55.60
N ALA A 188 58.03 67.90 55.67
CA ALA A 188 58.04 66.45 55.93
C ALA A 188 57.80 65.51 54.72
N ASP A 189 58.72 64.63 54.30
CA ASP A 189 59.78 63.83 54.95
C ASP A 189 59.27 62.55 55.65
N TRP A 190 59.91 61.41 55.31
CA TRP A 190 59.79 60.05 55.85
C TRP A 190 58.51 59.23 55.52
N ARG A 191 58.47 57.90 55.36
CA ARG A 191 59.43 56.80 55.57
C ARG A 191 58.86 55.52 54.91
N GLU A 192 59.77 54.64 54.49
CA GLU A 192 59.51 53.24 54.15
C GLU A 192 58.90 52.46 55.32
N HIS A 193 57.84 51.68 55.06
CA HIS A 193 57.45 50.52 55.85
C HIS A 193 57.55 49.29 54.94
N ARG A 194 58.54 48.46 55.22
CA ARG A 194 58.88 47.22 54.54
C ARG A 194 58.06 46.10 55.18
N ASP A 195 56.95 45.72 54.55
CA ASP A 195 56.09 44.63 55.03
C ASP A 195 56.83 43.28 54.97
N GLN A 196 57.00 42.68 56.14
CA GLN A 196 57.49 41.32 56.33
C GLN A 196 56.43 40.31 55.88
N GLY A 197 56.87 39.32 55.09
CA GLY A 197 56.04 38.39 54.33
C GLY A 197 55.06 37.55 55.16
N VAL A 198 53.79 37.66 54.78
CA VAL A 198 52.60 36.95 55.30
C VAL A 198 52.47 35.50 54.75
N PHE A 199 53.49 34.96 54.07
CA PHE A 199 53.42 33.66 53.37
C PHE A 199 54.51 32.68 53.77
N SER A 200 54.73 32.44 55.07
CA SER A 200 55.59 31.33 55.49
C SER A 200 54.80 30.00 55.46
N ILE A 201 55.37 28.97 54.84
CA ILE A 201 54.77 27.63 54.68
C ILE A 201 54.31 27.03 56.02
N ALA A 202 55.06 27.29 57.08
CA ALA A 202 54.75 26.85 58.44
C ALA A 202 53.46 27.49 58.99
N SER A 203 53.18 28.76 58.66
CA SER A 203 51.95 29.43 59.08
C SER A 203 50.72 28.83 58.39
N ILE A 204 50.85 28.46 57.12
CA ILE A 204 49.76 27.85 56.35
C ILE A 204 49.51 26.41 56.82
N GLN A 205 50.56 25.60 57.05
CA GLN A 205 50.43 24.26 57.61
C GLN A 205 49.75 24.27 59.00
N ALA A 206 50.12 25.21 59.88
CA ALA A 206 49.48 25.38 61.17
C ALA A 206 47.99 25.75 61.04
N SER A 207 47.63 26.63 60.10
CA SER A 207 46.24 27.01 59.85
C SER A 207 45.39 25.83 59.35
N VAL A 208 45.98 24.95 58.52
CA VAL A 208 45.30 23.77 57.97
C VAL A 208 45.12 22.71 59.05
N GLN A 209 46.14 22.44 59.87
CA GLN A 209 46.03 21.53 61.02
C GLN A 209 44.98 22.01 62.03
N ALA A 210 44.92 23.31 62.32
CA ALA A 210 43.89 23.89 63.17
C ALA A 210 42.48 23.70 62.58
N ALA A 211 42.32 23.87 61.27
CA ALA A 211 41.05 23.65 60.57
C ALA A 211 40.61 22.17 60.59
N VAL A 212 41.55 21.22 60.47
CA VAL A 212 41.27 19.78 60.56
C VAL A 212 40.91 19.37 62.00
N ALA A 213 41.62 19.89 63.00
CA ALA A 213 41.30 19.67 64.42
C ALA A 213 39.92 20.24 64.80
N ALA A 214 39.55 21.40 64.27
CA ALA A 214 38.21 21.97 64.46
C ALA A 214 37.11 21.09 63.84
N ALA A 215 37.37 20.52 62.66
CA ALA A 215 36.42 19.58 62.02
C ALA A 215 36.26 18.26 62.80
N ALA A 216 37.27 17.85 63.60
CA ALA A 216 37.20 16.64 64.40
C ALA A 216 36.17 16.70 65.55
N GLN A 217 35.86 17.90 66.06
CA GLN A 217 34.87 18.08 67.13
C GLN A 217 33.41 18.07 66.64
N GLU A 218 33.21 18.12 65.32
CA GLU A 218 31.88 18.09 64.71
C GLU A 218 31.36 16.65 64.50
N PRO A 219 30.03 16.47 64.43
CA PRO A 219 29.41 15.16 64.19
C PRO A 219 29.86 14.57 62.85
N GLU A 220 29.91 13.24 62.77
CA GLU A 220 30.60 12.49 61.69
C GLU A 220 30.16 12.88 60.27
N ALA A 221 28.89 13.26 60.09
CA ALA A 221 28.34 13.69 58.80
C ALA A 221 28.87 15.07 58.34
N GLU A 222 29.12 15.99 59.27
CA GLU A 222 29.61 17.35 58.96
C GLU A 222 31.13 17.38 58.85
N ARG A 223 31.82 16.55 59.66
CA ARG A 223 33.26 16.31 59.57
C ARG A 223 33.68 15.87 58.16
N LYS A 224 33.02 14.85 57.61
CA LYS A 224 33.29 14.35 56.25
C LYS A 224 33.06 15.40 55.17
N ARG A 225 32.08 16.31 55.35
CA ARG A 225 31.81 17.40 54.41
C ARG A 225 32.91 18.47 54.46
N ARG A 226 33.34 18.90 55.64
CA ARG A 226 34.41 19.91 55.78
C ARG A 226 35.77 19.40 55.31
N ILE A 227 36.09 18.14 55.57
CA ILE A 227 37.33 17.51 55.08
C ILE A 227 37.34 17.46 53.54
N ARG A 228 36.23 17.03 52.90
CA ARG A 228 36.12 17.03 51.43
C ARG A 228 36.25 18.44 50.83
N GLN A 229 35.68 19.45 51.49
CA GLN A 229 35.79 20.84 51.03
C GLN A 229 37.23 21.37 51.13
N LEU A 230 37.94 21.03 52.21
CA LEU A 230 39.37 21.37 52.38
C LEU A 230 40.23 20.67 51.32
N GLN A 231 40.00 19.39 51.03
CA GLN A 231 40.70 18.65 49.98
C GLN A 231 40.47 19.25 48.59
N LEU A 232 39.24 19.66 48.27
CA LEU A 232 38.93 20.30 46.98
C LEU A 232 39.58 21.68 46.85
N ARG A 233 39.63 22.46 47.92
CA ARG A 233 40.23 23.80 47.93
C ARG A 233 41.75 23.75 47.75
N TRP A 234 42.39 22.72 48.28
CA TRP A 234 43.85 22.51 48.18
C TRP A 234 44.26 21.49 47.10
N HIS A 235 43.35 21.09 46.21
CA HIS A 235 43.64 20.12 45.15
C HIS A 235 44.66 20.69 44.14
N PRO A 236 45.67 19.91 43.70
CA PRO A 236 46.70 20.40 42.77
C PRO A 236 46.14 20.85 41.41
N ASP A 237 44.99 20.32 41.00
CA ASP A 237 44.30 20.71 39.76
C ASP A 237 43.62 22.10 39.87
N LYS A 238 43.16 22.48 41.07
CA LYS A 238 42.54 23.80 41.31
C LYS A 238 43.58 24.89 41.53
N ASN A 239 44.80 24.53 41.90
CA ASN A 239 45.90 25.46 42.16
C ASN A 239 47.11 25.18 41.24
N PRO A 240 46.99 25.41 39.92
CA PRO A 240 48.01 25.02 38.95
C PRO A 240 49.34 25.78 39.09
N VAL A 241 49.34 26.93 39.79
CA VAL A 241 50.52 27.77 40.02
C VAL A 241 51.35 27.29 41.22
N LEU A 242 50.71 26.64 42.20
CA LEU A 242 51.33 26.19 43.45
C LEU A 242 51.17 24.68 43.61
N LYS A 243 51.39 23.91 42.54
CA LYS A 243 51.12 22.46 42.52
C LYS A 243 51.89 21.70 43.59
N GLU A 244 53.18 21.94 43.72
CA GLU A 244 54.04 21.28 44.72
C GLU A 244 53.57 21.58 46.14
N PHE A 245 53.23 22.84 46.40
CA PHE A 245 52.70 23.28 47.69
C PHE A 245 51.31 22.69 47.99
N ALA A 246 50.41 22.68 47.00
CA ALA A 246 49.10 22.07 47.10
C ALA A 246 49.20 20.55 47.35
N THR A 247 50.17 19.86 46.75
CA THR A 247 50.44 18.45 47.03
C THR A 247 50.96 18.21 48.44
N GLU A 248 51.83 19.06 48.97
CA GLU A 248 52.31 18.96 50.36
C GLU A 248 51.18 19.21 51.37
N VAL A 249 50.37 20.26 51.16
CA VAL A 249 49.22 20.55 52.02
C VAL A 249 48.19 19.40 51.96
N THR A 250 47.95 18.83 50.78
CA THR A 250 47.04 17.69 50.64
C THR A 250 47.57 16.43 51.37
N LYS A 251 48.88 16.18 51.36
CA LYS A 251 49.49 15.10 52.15
C LYS A 251 49.26 15.31 53.65
N VAL A 252 49.52 16.52 54.16
CA VAL A 252 49.29 16.85 55.58
C VAL A 252 47.82 16.68 55.96
N ILE A 253 46.88 17.06 55.09
CA ILE A 253 45.44 16.84 55.32
C ILE A 253 45.13 15.34 55.40
N ASN A 254 45.64 14.53 54.46
CA ASN A 254 45.36 13.09 54.44
C ASN A 254 45.98 12.35 55.64
N GLU A 255 47.18 12.73 56.07
CA GLU A 255 47.82 12.20 57.28
C GLU A 255 47.03 12.55 58.54
N ALA A 256 46.58 13.81 58.66
CA ALA A 256 45.76 14.25 59.80
C ALA A 256 44.39 13.57 59.83
N VAL A 257 43.78 13.33 58.67
CA VAL A 257 42.51 12.59 58.56
C VAL A 257 42.69 11.11 58.89
N ALA A 258 43.75 10.46 58.41
CA ALA A 258 44.07 9.07 58.75
C ALA A 258 44.33 8.88 60.25
N ALA A 259 45.00 9.85 60.89
CA ALA A 259 45.21 9.84 62.35
C ALA A 259 43.89 9.96 63.14
N LEU A 260 42.90 10.69 62.60
CA LEU A 260 41.58 10.83 63.22
C LEU A 260 40.68 9.60 63.02
N GLU A 261 40.79 8.92 61.88
CA GLU A 261 40.05 7.68 61.60
C GLU A 261 40.63 6.46 62.34
N GLY A 262 41.93 6.49 62.66
CA GLY A 262 42.60 5.44 63.46
C GLY A 262 42.40 5.55 64.99
N GLN A 263 41.77 6.62 65.48
CA GLN A 263 41.46 6.84 66.90
C GLN A 263 39.99 6.57 67.27
N GLN A 264 39.18 6.10 66.31
CA GLN A 264 37.78 5.69 66.49
C GLN A 264 37.66 4.16 66.62
#